data_AF-A0A9P8PNZ6-F1
#
_entry.id   AF-A0A9P8PNZ6-F1
#
_cell.length_a   1.000
_cell.length_b   1.000
_cell.length_c   1.000
_cell.angle_alpha   90.00
_cell.angle_beta   90.00
_cell.angle_gamma   90.00
#
_symmetry.space_group_name_H-M   'P 1'
#
loop_
_entity.id
_entity.type
_entity.pdbx_description
1 polymer ?
#
loop_
_entity_poly.entity_id
_entity_poly.type
_entity_poly.pdbx_seq_one_letter_code
_entity_poly.pdbx_strand_id
1 'polypeptide(L)'
;MINVITLIALAGSVALSETTSVVGAYGQCGGESYTGSTTCSTGYQCSYQNDYYSQCLAIEYSSDSYAQRYAQCYGIGYNGPKECVPGFTCSVENDYYGGCRPDSEVVATASTTFSTTSSTTSTISTTSTTSTSSTTSTTSTTSTTSTTTAATTTAAVDVVPVYGQCGGENYSGSTQCASGSYCKVSNQWYAQCLPGEDDEATVTTGTTATIEPNTTTQEVEPTTTADATVSTTDQTEETSTSTSTSTTSTSAATSTATSDLQVIEGGFSGSGVTTRYWDCCLPSYSWNGKSSKIPDGQTVKACDASGNVFSGYDFQSACIGGNAYMCNDQQPWAITDDLAYGFAAASVSGAGDETLACSCFKLTFTTSSILGKELVVQVTNTGGDLGANHFDLAFPGGGFGYFTEGCPKEFGTGYSWGQTYGGVSSVDQCSGIPEVLEEGCDFRFNWFENADNPNVSFEQVVCPAEIIAKSGCSRTDQ
;
A
#
# COMPACT_ATOMS: atom_id res chain seq x y z
N MET A 1 26.95 54.41 -55.72
CA MET A 1 28.28 53.91 -55.28
C MET A 1 28.42 54.19 -53.79
N ILE A 2 29.27 53.43 -53.08
CA ILE A 2 29.22 53.20 -51.60
C ILE A 2 28.06 52.26 -51.23
N ASN A 3 28.22 51.28 -50.35
CA ASN A 3 29.34 50.33 -50.22
C ASN A 3 28.80 49.01 -49.60
N VAL A 4 29.45 47.87 -49.83
CA VAL A 4 29.02 46.60 -49.23
C VAL A 4 29.61 46.44 -47.83
N ILE A 5 28.77 46.06 -46.84
CA ILE A 5 29.22 45.55 -45.54
C ILE A 5 28.53 44.20 -45.31
N THR A 6 29.36 43.19 -45.06
CA THR A 6 28.95 41.79 -44.84
C THR A 6 28.29 41.61 -43.47
N LEU A 7 27.14 40.93 -43.41
CA LEU A 7 26.56 40.45 -42.16
C LEU A 7 26.95 38.98 -41.96
N ILE A 8 27.71 38.69 -40.89
CA ILE A 8 28.10 37.32 -40.53
C ILE A 8 27.04 36.76 -39.57
N ALA A 9 26.32 35.73 -39.99
CA ALA A 9 25.42 34.99 -39.12
C ALA A 9 26.21 33.93 -38.33
N LEU A 10 26.32 34.07 -37.01
CA LEU A 10 26.77 32.98 -36.15
C LEU A 10 25.60 32.01 -35.93
N ALA A 11 25.74 30.79 -36.41
CA ALA A 11 24.89 29.68 -35.99
C ALA A 11 25.32 29.21 -34.59
N GLY A 12 24.59 29.62 -33.56
CA GLY A 12 24.79 29.14 -32.20
C GLY A 12 24.14 27.77 -32.01
N SER A 13 24.93 26.71 -31.96
CA SER A 13 24.44 25.36 -31.66
C SER A 13 23.99 25.27 -30.20
N VAL A 14 22.67 25.24 -29.97
CA VAL A 14 22.12 24.90 -28.65
C VAL A 14 22.27 23.40 -28.45
N ALA A 15 23.18 22.99 -27.56
CA ALA A 15 23.21 21.63 -27.06
C ALA A 15 22.02 21.43 -26.10
N LEU A 16 21.00 20.69 -26.55
CA LEU A 16 19.96 20.21 -25.65
C LEU A 16 20.59 19.18 -24.71
N SER A 17 20.59 19.47 -23.42
CA SER A 17 20.97 18.49 -22.40
C SER A 17 19.79 17.55 -22.21
N GLU A 18 19.82 16.39 -22.87
CA GLU A 18 18.80 15.35 -22.68
C GLU A 18 18.87 14.82 -21.25
N THR A 19 17.99 15.34 -20.39
CA THR A 19 17.73 14.76 -19.08
C THR A 19 17.08 13.40 -19.30
N THR A 20 17.82 12.32 -19.07
CA THR A 20 17.31 10.95 -19.10
C THR A 20 16.30 10.76 -17.98
N SER A 21 15.04 11.11 -18.25
CA SER A 21 13.90 10.77 -17.41
C SER A 21 13.91 9.26 -17.20
N VAL A 22 13.87 8.82 -15.94
CA VAL A 22 13.58 7.44 -15.58
C VAL A 22 12.16 7.35 -15.06
N VAL A 23 11.45 6.32 -15.44
CA VAL A 23 10.08 6.05 -14.97
C VAL A 23 10.17 5.45 -13.57
N GLY A 24 9.45 6.02 -12.62
CA GLY A 24 9.39 5.50 -11.25
C GLY A 24 8.70 4.14 -11.15
N ALA A 25 8.71 3.57 -9.95
CA ALA A 25 7.96 2.36 -9.62
C ALA A 25 6.50 2.45 -10.12
N TYR A 26 6.03 1.38 -10.76
CA TYR A 26 4.66 1.22 -11.29
C TYR A 26 4.21 2.25 -12.36
N GLY A 27 5.09 3.13 -12.82
CA GLY A 27 4.80 4.04 -13.93
C GLY A 27 4.77 3.34 -15.29
N GLN A 28 4.06 3.93 -16.26
CA GLN A 28 4.06 3.44 -17.64
C GLN A 28 5.43 3.71 -18.30
N CYS A 29 5.97 2.70 -18.98
CA CYS A 29 7.27 2.70 -19.66
C CYS A 29 7.20 2.14 -21.10
N GLY A 30 6.00 1.86 -21.61
CA GLY A 30 5.81 1.34 -22.97
C GLY A 30 4.34 1.21 -23.37
N GLY A 31 4.12 0.84 -24.63
CA GLY A 31 2.82 0.73 -25.30
C GLY A 31 2.86 1.35 -26.71
N GLU A 32 1.98 0.91 -27.61
CA GLU A 32 1.97 1.30 -29.05
C GLU A 32 1.92 2.82 -29.30
N SER A 33 1.36 3.61 -28.37
CA SER A 33 1.30 5.08 -28.45
C SER A 33 2.13 5.80 -27.38
N TYR A 34 3.00 5.11 -26.65
CA TYR A 34 3.77 5.67 -25.55
C TYR A 34 5.04 6.38 -26.04
N THR A 35 5.18 7.67 -25.75
CA THR A 35 6.33 8.50 -26.15
C THR A 35 7.19 8.98 -24.97
N GLY A 36 7.04 8.37 -23.80
CA GLY A 36 7.84 8.66 -22.61
C GLY A 36 9.14 7.84 -22.57
N SER A 37 9.72 7.69 -21.38
CA SER A 37 10.95 6.92 -21.20
C SER A 37 10.67 5.43 -21.04
N THR A 38 11.43 4.58 -21.74
CA THR A 38 11.35 3.12 -21.58
C THR A 38 12.26 2.59 -20.46
N THR A 39 12.96 3.47 -19.75
CA THR A 39 13.94 3.11 -18.72
C THR A 39 13.36 3.35 -17.33
N CYS A 40 13.18 2.29 -16.57
CA CYS A 40 12.71 2.35 -15.19
C CYS A 40 13.83 2.80 -14.22
N SER A 41 13.44 3.28 -13.04
CA SER A 41 14.32 3.51 -11.90
C SER A 41 14.99 2.21 -11.42
N THR A 42 16.17 2.32 -10.81
CA THR A 42 16.95 1.19 -10.26
C THR A 42 16.08 0.23 -9.44
N GLY A 43 16.22 -1.09 -9.70
CA GLY A 43 15.43 -2.15 -9.06
C GLY A 43 14.12 -2.51 -9.77
N TYR A 44 13.74 -1.78 -10.83
CA TYR A 44 12.54 -2.01 -11.63
C TYR A 44 12.89 -2.29 -13.10
N GLN A 45 12.08 -3.11 -13.78
CA GLN A 45 12.16 -3.40 -15.21
C GLN A 45 10.85 -3.08 -15.92
N CYS A 46 10.93 -2.68 -17.19
CA CYS A 46 9.73 -2.41 -17.98
C CYS A 46 9.08 -3.73 -18.41
N SER A 47 7.96 -4.09 -17.78
CA SER A 47 7.22 -5.33 -18.00
C SER A 47 5.98 -5.08 -18.84
N TYR A 48 5.88 -5.76 -19.99
CA TYR A 48 4.72 -5.70 -20.88
C TYR A 48 3.46 -6.23 -20.18
N GLN A 49 2.35 -5.49 -20.25
CA GLN A 49 1.04 -5.93 -19.76
C GLN A 49 0.08 -6.19 -20.93
N ASN A 50 0.04 -5.29 -21.91
CA ASN A 50 -0.69 -5.40 -23.17
C ASN A 50 -0.09 -4.45 -24.21
N ASP A 51 -0.56 -4.51 -25.46
CA ASP A 51 -0.02 -3.73 -26.58
C ASP A 51 0.02 -2.21 -26.33
N TYR A 52 -0.93 -1.68 -25.55
CA TYR A 52 -1.03 -0.25 -25.23
C TYR A 52 -0.31 0.15 -23.94
N TYR A 53 0.19 -0.82 -23.15
CA TYR A 53 0.72 -0.56 -21.80
C TYR A 53 1.79 -1.55 -21.34
N SER A 54 2.99 -1.01 -21.06
CA SER A 54 4.05 -1.67 -20.27
C SER A 54 4.33 -0.85 -19.01
N GLN A 55 4.65 -1.52 -17.91
CA GLN A 55 4.76 -0.93 -16.57
C GLN A 55 6.10 -1.25 -15.91
N CYS A 56 6.66 -0.30 -15.14
CA CYS A 56 7.85 -0.52 -14.33
C CYS A 56 7.54 -1.38 -13.09
N LEU A 57 7.65 -2.70 -13.23
CA LEU A 57 7.50 -3.66 -12.13
C LEU A 57 8.86 -3.98 -11.49
N ALA A 58 8.85 -4.42 -10.23
CA ALA A 58 10.08 -4.80 -9.53
C ALA A 58 10.79 -5.95 -10.27
N ILE A 59 12.13 -5.97 -10.20
CA ILE A 59 12.91 -7.09 -10.72
C ILE A 59 12.86 -8.24 -9.71
N GLU A 60 12.22 -9.34 -10.10
CA GLU A 60 12.18 -10.60 -9.35
C GLU A 60 13.58 -11.25 -9.30
N TYR A 61 14.39 -10.88 -8.30
CA TYR A 61 15.66 -11.54 -8.01
C TYR A 61 15.40 -12.82 -7.20
N SER A 62 16.01 -13.94 -7.58
CA SER A 62 15.84 -15.22 -6.88
C SER A 62 16.36 -15.17 -5.43
N SER A 63 15.51 -15.58 -4.47
CA SER A 63 15.77 -15.64 -3.02
C SER A 63 17.03 -16.42 -2.62
N ASP A 64 17.48 -17.33 -3.48
CA ASP A 64 18.64 -18.20 -3.19
C ASP A 64 19.98 -17.50 -3.45
N SER A 65 19.96 -16.37 -4.16
CA SER A 65 21.15 -15.58 -4.51
C SER A 65 21.19 -14.22 -3.82
N TYR A 66 20.04 -13.54 -3.66
CA TYR A 66 19.97 -12.20 -3.08
C TYR A 66 18.96 -12.10 -1.94
N ALA A 67 19.36 -11.42 -0.86
CA ALA A 67 18.48 -11.02 0.21
C ALA A 67 17.56 -9.90 -0.28
N GLN A 68 16.26 -10.11 -0.13
CA GLN A 68 15.23 -9.19 -0.60
C GLN A 68 15.26 -7.86 0.18
N ARG A 69 14.54 -6.87 -0.34
CA ARG A 69 14.37 -5.56 0.31
C ARG A 69 13.93 -5.75 1.77
N TYR A 70 14.68 -5.16 2.71
CA TYR A 70 14.48 -5.27 4.17
C TYR A 70 14.61 -6.68 4.78
N ALA A 71 14.97 -7.71 4.02
CA ALA A 71 15.22 -9.05 4.55
C ALA A 71 16.54 -9.12 5.35
N GLN A 72 16.66 -10.14 6.19
CA GLN A 72 17.91 -10.46 6.88
C GLN A 72 19.00 -10.82 5.86
N CYS A 73 20.21 -10.30 6.06
CA CYS A 73 21.41 -10.56 5.26
C CYS A 73 22.62 -10.96 6.13
N TYR A 74 22.54 -10.77 7.45
CA TYR A 74 23.62 -11.07 8.39
C TYR A 74 23.09 -11.64 9.72
N GLY A 75 23.92 -12.46 10.38
CA GLY A 75 23.69 -12.96 11.73
C GLY A 75 24.43 -14.28 12.02
N ILE A 76 24.87 -14.48 13.27
CA ILE A 76 25.37 -15.79 13.74
C ILE A 76 24.26 -16.84 13.60
N GLY A 77 24.53 -17.88 12.81
CA GLY A 77 23.57 -18.95 12.50
C GLY A 77 22.64 -18.67 11.30
N TYR A 78 22.71 -17.48 10.69
CA TYR A 78 21.96 -17.18 9.47
C TYR A 78 22.61 -17.87 8.24
N ASN A 79 21.81 -18.63 7.50
CA ASN A 79 22.23 -19.46 6.36
C ASN A 79 21.64 -19.00 5.01
N GLY A 80 20.85 -17.91 4.99
CA GLY A 80 20.31 -17.34 3.76
C GLY A 80 21.31 -16.46 2.98
N PRO A 81 20.87 -15.82 1.89
CA PRO A 81 21.71 -14.94 1.06
C PRO A 81 22.25 -13.76 1.87
N LYS A 82 23.49 -13.35 1.58
CA LYS A 82 24.23 -12.30 2.31
C LYS A 82 24.47 -11.03 1.50
N GLU A 83 24.31 -11.11 0.19
CA GLU A 83 24.30 -9.96 -0.71
C GLU A 83 22.84 -9.52 -0.86
N CYS A 84 22.58 -8.22 -0.69
CA CYS A 84 21.25 -7.65 -0.88
C CYS A 84 20.95 -7.42 -2.37
N VAL A 85 19.67 -7.31 -2.72
CA VAL A 85 19.26 -6.87 -4.06
C VAL A 85 19.83 -5.48 -4.41
N PRO A 86 20.16 -5.20 -5.69
CA PRO A 86 20.80 -3.94 -6.10
C PRO A 86 20.05 -2.67 -5.64
N GLY A 87 20.79 -1.71 -5.09
CA GLY A 87 20.24 -0.48 -4.46
C GLY A 87 20.06 -0.59 -2.94
N PHE A 88 20.35 -1.76 -2.36
CA PHE A 88 20.35 -2.01 -0.93
C PHE A 88 21.70 -2.55 -0.46
N THR A 89 22.13 -2.12 0.73
CA THR A 89 23.34 -2.57 1.42
C THR A 89 22.96 -3.31 2.69
N CYS A 90 23.71 -4.36 3.03
CA CYS A 90 23.48 -5.09 4.28
C CYS A 90 23.95 -4.28 5.49
N SER A 91 23.02 -3.75 6.28
CA SER A 91 23.31 -3.00 7.50
C SER A 91 23.34 -3.96 8.69
N VAL A 92 24.49 -4.08 9.36
CA VAL A 92 24.67 -4.95 10.53
C VAL A 92 24.31 -4.19 11.80
N GLU A 93 23.25 -4.63 12.47
CA GLU A 93 22.74 -3.99 13.69
C GLU A 93 23.34 -4.64 14.95
N ASN A 94 23.59 -5.96 14.91
CA ASN A 94 24.31 -6.71 15.96
C ASN A 94 24.82 -8.07 15.42
N ASP A 95 25.59 -8.80 16.24
CA ASP A 95 26.19 -10.10 15.88
C ASP A 95 25.17 -11.15 15.39
N TYR A 96 23.90 -11.06 15.78
CA TYR A 96 22.84 -12.01 15.41
C TYR A 96 21.91 -11.50 14.30
N TYR A 97 21.98 -10.21 13.94
CA TYR A 97 21.09 -9.62 12.95
C TYR A 97 21.71 -8.44 12.17
N GLY A 98 21.55 -8.48 10.85
CA GLY A 98 21.62 -7.32 9.98
C GLY A 98 20.65 -7.48 8.81
N GLY A 99 20.07 -6.38 8.35
CA GLY A 99 19.05 -6.34 7.32
C GLY A 99 19.41 -5.43 6.14
N CYS A 100 18.83 -5.70 4.98
CA CYS A 100 19.04 -4.90 3.77
C CYS A 100 18.39 -3.52 3.88
N ARG A 101 19.19 -2.45 3.90
CA ARG A 101 18.74 -1.05 3.96
C ARG A 101 19.09 -0.32 2.65
N PRO A 102 18.34 0.72 2.21
CA PRO A 102 18.64 1.43 0.97
C PRO A 102 20.02 2.13 1.02
N ASP A 103 20.72 2.17 -0.12
CA ASP A 103 22.09 2.72 -0.21
C ASP A 103 22.22 4.23 0.13
N SER A 104 21.10 4.94 0.34
CA SER A 104 21.07 6.37 0.65
C SER A 104 21.38 6.71 2.11
N GLU A 105 21.36 5.74 3.04
CA GLU A 105 21.51 6.00 4.48
C GLU A 105 22.97 6.17 4.94
N VAL A 106 23.97 5.74 4.15
CA VAL A 106 25.38 5.62 4.59
C VAL A 106 26.26 6.87 4.43
N VAL A 107 25.69 8.03 4.07
CA VAL A 107 26.47 9.27 3.75
C VAL A 107 26.22 10.40 4.76
N ALA A 108 26.15 10.10 6.06
CA ALA A 108 25.76 11.10 7.08
C ALA A 108 26.47 11.04 8.46
N THR A 109 27.69 10.51 8.63
CA THR A 109 28.52 10.85 9.81
C THR A 109 30.03 10.56 9.64
N ALA A 110 30.83 11.61 9.38
CA ALA A 110 32.30 11.50 9.37
C ALA A 110 33.01 12.82 9.74
N SER A 111 32.50 13.59 10.71
CA SER A 111 33.23 14.75 11.28
C SER A 111 32.71 15.20 12.65
N THR A 112 33.40 14.80 13.72
CA THR A 112 34.07 15.77 14.62
C THR A 112 34.98 15.04 15.62
N THR A 113 36.11 15.67 15.94
CA THR A 113 37.05 15.22 16.97
C THR A 113 36.62 15.68 18.36
N PHE A 114 36.87 14.89 19.40
CA PHE A 114 37.60 15.38 20.58
C PHE A 114 38.28 14.24 21.35
N SER A 115 39.37 14.55 22.04
CA SER A 115 40.29 13.58 22.66
C SER A 115 40.21 13.57 24.20
N THR A 116 40.97 12.65 24.80
CA THR A 116 41.49 12.60 26.19
C THR A 116 40.72 11.74 27.21
N THR A 117 41.36 10.97 28.11
CA THR A 117 42.79 10.57 28.25
C THR A 117 42.96 9.39 29.24
N SER A 118 43.98 8.54 29.02
CA SER A 118 44.60 7.60 29.99
C SER A 118 43.79 6.35 30.45
N SER A 119 44.43 5.22 30.80
CA SER A 119 45.86 4.84 30.75
C SER A 119 46.12 3.33 30.88
N THR A 120 47.38 2.94 30.56
CA THR A 120 48.10 1.68 30.89
C THR A 120 47.87 0.44 30.00
N THR A 121 48.88 -0.40 29.67
CA THR A 121 50.36 -0.29 29.76
C THR A 121 51.05 -1.38 28.90
N SER A 122 52.15 -1.04 28.19
CA SER A 122 53.15 -1.95 27.58
C SER A 122 52.68 -2.89 26.42
N THR A 123 53.53 -3.40 25.50
CA THR A 123 55.00 -3.26 25.33
C THR A 123 55.44 -3.27 23.85
N ILE A 124 56.57 -2.60 23.60
CA ILE A 124 57.47 -2.58 22.43
C ILE A 124 57.58 -3.89 21.62
N SER A 125 57.57 -3.79 20.28
CA SER A 125 58.57 -4.40 19.39
C SER A 125 58.59 -3.81 17.98
N THR A 126 59.79 -3.67 17.40
CA THR A 126 60.05 -3.28 16.00
C THR A 126 59.87 -4.49 15.07
N THR A 127 59.72 -4.37 13.75
CA THR A 127 60.78 -3.96 12.80
C THR A 127 60.21 -3.71 11.39
N SER A 128 60.89 -2.89 10.60
CA SER A 128 60.54 -2.50 9.24
C SER A 128 60.92 -3.51 8.16
N THR A 129 60.26 -3.44 7.00
CA THR A 129 60.92 -3.52 5.68
C THR A 129 60.04 -2.93 4.57
N THR A 130 60.63 -2.65 3.41
CA THR A 130 60.06 -1.85 2.30
C THR A 130 59.89 -2.73 1.04
N SER A 131 59.39 -2.12 -0.05
CA SER A 131 59.57 -2.50 -1.48
C SER A 131 58.56 -3.48 -2.11
N THR A 132 58.19 -3.40 -3.41
CA THR A 132 57.98 -2.25 -4.36
C THR A 132 57.09 -2.78 -5.52
N SER A 133 56.58 -1.87 -6.37
CA SER A 133 56.30 -2.05 -7.80
C SER A 133 54.85 -2.35 -8.24
N SER A 134 54.59 -1.93 -9.49
CA SER A 134 53.32 -1.88 -10.20
C SER A 134 53.33 -2.75 -11.46
N THR A 135 52.16 -2.99 -12.08
CA THR A 135 52.07 -3.26 -13.53
C THR A 135 50.66 -3.01 -14.07
N THR A 136 50.52 -2.87 -15.39
CA THR A 136 49.29 -2.50 -16.10
C THR A 136 49.06 -3.41 -17.30
N SER A 137 47.84 -3.93 -17.47
CA SER A 137 47.33 -4.62 -18.68
C SER A 137 45.81 -4.38 -18.76
N THR A 138 45.24 -3.66 -19.72
CA THR A 138 45.08 -3.84 -21.18
C THR A 138 43.92 -4.76 -21.62
N THR A 139 43.09 -4.22 -22.52
CA THR A 139 41.84 -4.78 -23.06
C THR A 139 42.09 -5.87 -24.11
N SER A 140 41.09 -6.74 -24.34
CA SER A 140 41.03 -7.63 -25.52
C SER A 140 39.61 -7.68 -26.10
N THR A 141 39.48 -7.50 -27.40
CA THR A 141 38.23 -7.68 -28.17
C THR A 141 38.39 -8.80 -29.19
N THR A 142 37.37 -9.64 -29.36
CA THR A 142 37.35 -10.68 -30.39
C THR A 142 35.98 -10.71 -31.08
N SER A 143 35.98 -10.77 -32.40
CA SER A 143 34.78 -10.89 -33.24
C SER A 143 34.81 -12.21 -34.02
N THR A 144 33.68 -12.89 -34.17
CA THR A 144 33.53 -14.05 -35.08
C THR A 144 32.24 -13.94 -35.89
N THR A 145 32.16 -14.67 -37.00
CA THR A 145 31.29 -14.35 -38.16
C THR A 145 30.16 -15.36 -38.35
N SER A 146 29.09 -14.91 -39.01
CA SER A 146 27.87 -15.65 -39.31
C SER A 146 28.06 -16.85 -40.26
N THR A 147 27.20 -17.85 -40.09
CA THR A 147 26.92 -18.90 -41.08
C THR A 147 25.40 -19.14 -41.16
N THR A 148 24.90 -19.53 -42.33
CA THR A 148 23.47 -19.71 -42.63
C THR A 148 23.15 -21.15 -43.00
N THR A 149 22.07 -21.70 -42.46
CA THR A 149 21.45 -22.99 -42.86
C THR A 149 19.96 -22.92 -42.56
N ALA A 150 19.11 -23.61 -43.33
CA ALA A 150 17.65 -23.49 -43.26
C ALA A 150 16.96 -24.87 -43.26
N ALA A 151 15.69 -24.88 -42.81
CA ALA A 151 14.84 -26.05 -42.54
C ALA A 151 15.34 -26.92 -41.35
N THR A 152 14.47 -27.55 -40.55
CA THR A 152 13.09 -27.97 -40.82
C THR A 152 12.13 -27.61 -39.67
N THR A 153 10.86 -27.40 -39.98
CA THR A 153 9.80 -27.11 -39.00
C THR A 153 9.43 -28.33 -38.17
N THR A 154 9.69 -28.27 -36.86
CA THR A 154 9.00 -29.10 -35.85
C THR A 154 8.02 -28.19 -35.14
N ALA A 155 6.75 -28.61 -35.01
CA ALA A 155 5.73 -27.77 -34.39
C ALA A 155 6.08 -27.52 -32.91
N ALA A 156 6.11 -26.25 -32.51
CA ALA A 156 5.97 -25.90 -31.10
C ALA A 156 4.57 -26.33 -30.65
N VAL A 157 4.46 -27.05 -29.54
CA VAL A 157 3.19 -27.15 -28.82
C VAL A 157 2.91 -25.76 -28.27
N ASP A 158 1.87 -25.13 -28.82
CA ASP A 158 1.34 -23.86 -28.35
C ASP A 158 0.75 -24.09 -26.96
N VAL A 159 1.52 -23.82 -25.91
CA VAL A 159 1.10 -23.99 -24.52
C VAL A 159 0.62 -22.67 -23.97
N VAL A 160 -0.58 -22.67 -23.42
CA VAL A 160 -1.20 -21.46 -22.87
C VAL A 160 -0.39 -21.01 -21.65
N PRO A 161 0.06 -19.74 -21.59
CA PRO A 161 0.81 -19.23 -20.44
C PRO A 161 -0.07 -19.21 -19.18
N VAL A 162 0.59 -19.11 -18.01
CA VAL A 162 -0.09 -18.79 -16.75
C VAL A 162 -1.03 -17.58 -16.95
N TYR A 163 -2.26 -17.72 -16.44
CA TYR A 163 -3.40 -16.82 -16.59
C TYR A 163 -4.00 -16.65 -18.00
N GLY A 164 -3.51 -17.37 -19.02
CA GLY A 164 -4.17 -17.42 -20.33
C GLY A 164 -5.46 -18.27 -20.34
N GLN A 165 -6.37 -17.99 -21.28
CA GLN A 165 -7.56 -18.82 -21.50
C GLN A 165 -7.17 -20.15 -22.14
N CYS A 166 -7.70 -21.26 -21.61
CA CYS A 166 -7.43 -22.63 -22.04
C CYS A 166 -8.70 -23.46 -22.31
N GLY A 167 -9.89 -22.84 -22.25
CA GLY A 167 -11.15 -23.54 -22.52
C GLY A 167 -12.38 -22.64 -22.46
N GLY A 168 -13.53 -23.24 -22.79
CA GLY A 168 -14.84 -22.58 -22.88
C GLY A 168 -15.62 -22.98 -24.13
N GLU A 169 -16.93 -22.85 -24.13
CA GLU A 169 -17.78 -23.07 -25.30
C GLU A 169 -17.38 -22.13 -26.45
N ASN A 170 -17.02 -22.72 -27.60
CA ASN A 170 -16.46 -22.07 -28.80
C ASN A 170 -15.02 -21.55 -28.67
N TYR A 171 -14.30 -21.82 -27.56
CA TYR A 171 -12.86 -21.61 -27.51
C TYR A 171 -12.14 -22.58 -28.46
N SER A 172 -11.29 -22.04 -29.34
CA SER A 172 -10.58 -22.81 -30.38
C SER A 172 -9.05 -22.72 -30.31
N GLY A 173 -8.51 -22.21 -29.18
CA GLY A 173 -7.08 -22.20 -28.91
C GLY A 173 -6.60 -23.50 -28.26
N SER A 174 -5.37 -23.50 -27.74
CA SER A 174 -4.81 -24.64 -27.02
C SER A 174 -5.45 -24.83 -25.65
N THR A 175 -5.69 -26.07 -25.23
CA THR A 175 -6.20 -26.39 -23.90
C THR A 175 -5.11 -26.85 -22.93
N GLN A 176 -3.84 -26.85 -23.36
CA GLN A 176 -2.71 -27.31 -22.56
C GLN A 176 -1.94 -26.12 -21.99
N CYS A 177 -1.93 -26.01 -20.66
CA CYS A 177 -1.19 -24.97 -19.95
C CYS A 177 0.33 -25.22 -19.97
N ALA A 178 1.09 -24.16 -19.70
CA ALA A 178 2.51 -24.23 -19.40
C ALA A 178 2.81 -25.16 -18.20
N SER A 179 4.04 -25.68 -18.13
CA SER A 179 4.45 -26.64 -17.09
C SER A 179 4.34 -26.05 -15.68
N GLY A 180 3.73 -26.79 -14.75
CA GLY A 180 3.42 -26.30 -13.40
C GLY A 180 2.13 -25.46 -13.33
N SER A 181 1.19 -25.68 -14.25
CA SER A 181 -0.10 -25.00 -14.30
C SER A 181 -1.19 -25.91 -14.86
N TYR A 182 -2.44 -25.69 -14.43
CA TYR A 182 -3.60 -26.50 -14.80
C TYR A 182 -4.75 -25.65 -15.34
N CYS A 183 -5.63 -26.25 -16.16
CA CYS A 183 -6.71 -25.53 -16.84
C CYS A 183 -8.00 -25.52 -16.02
N LYS A 184 -8.13 -24.55 -15.10
CA LYS A 184 -9.31 -24.44 -14.23
C LYS A 184 -10.51 -23.89 -14.99
N VAL A 185 -11.59 -24.67 -15.07
CA VAL A 185 -12.89 -24.18 -15.56
C VAL A 185 -13.46 -23.17 -14.56
N SER A 186 -13.78 -21.96 -15.05
CA SER A 186 -14.46 -20.91 -14.28
C SER A 186 -15.97 -20.94 -14.53
N ASN A 187 -16.38 -21.11 -15.79
CA ASN A 187 -17.77 -21.26 -16.21
C ASN A 187 -17.81 -21.92 -17.61
N GLN A 188 -19.00 -22.21 -18.15
CA GLN A 188 -19.14 -22.90 -19.45
C GLN A 188 -18.43 -22.18 -20.62
N TRP A 189 -18.27 -20.86 -20.57
CA TRP A 189 -17.65 -20.05 -21.63
C TRP A 189 -16.16 -19.76 -21.39
N TYR A 190 -15.60 -20.09 -20.22
CA TYR A 190 -14.24 -19.70 -19.85
C TYR A 190 -13.56 -20.67 -18.87
N ALA A 191 -12.35 -21.11 -19.24
CA ALA A 191 -11.39 -21.80 -18.38
C ALA A 191 -10.01 -21.14 -18.51
N GLN A 192 -9.24 -21.10 -17.43
CA GLN A 192 -7.98 -20.35 -17.33
C GLN A 192 -6.85 -21.19 -16.76
N CYS A 193 -5.64 -21.01 -17.28
CA CYS A 193 -4.44 -21.64 -16.72
C CYS A 193 -4.07 -20.99 -15.38
N LEU A 194 -4.10 -21.76 -14.29
CA LEU A 194 -3.68 -21.31 -12.96
C LEU A 194 -2.42 -22.08 -12.51
N PRO A 195 -1.51 -21.46 -11.73
CA PRO A 195 -0.37 -22.16 -11.14
C PRO A 195 -0.80 -23.32 -10.23
N GLY A 196 -0.05 -24.42 -10.27
CA GLY A 196 -0.33 -25.64 -9.52
C GLY A 196 -0.54 -26.87 -10.41
N GLU A 197 -1.07 -27.95 -9.82
CA GLU A 197 -1.44 -29.19 -10.51
C GLU A 197 -2.93 -29.50 -10.26
N ASP A 198 -3.58 -30.25 -11.15
CA ASP A 198 -5.00 -30.62 -11.02
C ASP A 198 -5.23 -31.59 -9.83
N ASP A 199 -5.86 -31.11 -8.76
CA ASP A 199 -6.36 -31.97 -7.65
C ASP A 199 -7.47 -32.96 -8.08
N GLU A 200 -8.05 -32.80 -9.29
CA GLU A 200 -9.22 -33.58 -9.75
C GLU A 200 -8.94 -34.46 -11.00
N ALA A 201 -7.79 -35.16 -11.03
CA ALA A 201 -7.38 -35.94 -12.21
C ALA A 201 -6.90 -37.40 -11.94
N THR A 202 -7.55 -38.18 -11.06
CA THR A 202 -7.32 -39.66 -11.01
C THR A 202 -8.59 -40.55 -10.97
N VAL A 203 -9.07 -40.85 -12.18
CA VAL A 203 -9.61 -42.15 -12.64
C VAL A 203 -10.80 -42.79 -11.90
N THR A 204 -11.94 -42.79 -12.60
CA THR A 204 -13.10 -43.66 -12.35
C THR A 204 -12.79 -45.17 -12.54
N THR A 205 -13.16 -46.00 -11.56
CA THR A 205 -13.53 -47.41 -11.80
C THR A 205 -14.49 -47.91 -10.70
N GLY A 206 -15.80 -47.98 -10.99
CA GLY A 206 -16.79 -48.27 -9.94
C GLY A 206 -18.24 -48.46 -10.39
N THR A 207 -18.49 -49.48 -11.22
CA THR A 207 -19.75 -50.25 -11.39
C THR A 207 -21.12 -49.58 -11.11
N THR A 208 -21.96 -49.55 -12.15
CA THR A 208 -23.40 -49.23 -12.11
C THR A 208 -24.17 -49.89 -10.96
N ALA A 209 -24.91 -49.07 -10.19
CA ALA A 209 -25.99 -49.52 -9.30
C ALA A 209 -27.26 -48.71 -9.57
N THR A 210 -28.41 -49.38 -9.70
CA THR A 210 -29.70 -48.75 -9.99
C THR A 210 -30.35 -48.23 -8.72
N ILE A 211 -30.99 -47.05 -8.78
CA ILE A 211 -31.89 -46.58 -7.71
C ILE A 211 -33.29 -46.36 -8.33
N GLU A 212 -34.25 -47.19 -7.91
CA GLU A 212 -35.68 -46.90 -8.05
C GLU A 212 -36.16 -46.02 -6.88
N PRO A 213 -37.21 -45.20 -7.08
CA PRO A 213 -37.72 -44.31 -6.05
C PRO A 213 -38.57 -45.09 -5.03
N ASN A 214 -38.16 -45.11 -3.76
CA ASN A 214 -39.01 -45.62 -2.69
C ASN A 214 -39.86 -44.47 -2.09
N THR A 215 -41.18 -44.57 -2.23
CA THR A 215 -42.15 -43.61 -1.69
C THR A 215 -42.68 -44.10 -0.34
N THR A 216 -42.69 -43.25 0.69
CA THR A 216 -43.45 -43.51 1.92
C THR A 216 -44.09 -42.22 2.42
N THR A 217 -45.42 -42.16 2.31
CA THR A 217 -46.29 -41.07 2.79
C THR A 217 -46.71 -41.31 4.23
N GLN A 218 -46.80 -40.27 5.07
CA GLN A 218 -47.67 -40.26 6.26
C GLN A 218 -48.26 -38.86 6.51
N GLU A 219 -49.54 -38.84 6.92
CA GLU A 219 -50.42 -37.67 7.09
C GLU A 219 -51.59 -38.03 8.06
N VAL A 220 -52.24 -37.11 8.77
CA VAL A 220 -51.90 -35.68 9.00
C VAL A 220 -51.35 -35.53 10.44
N GLU A 221 -51.94 -34.98 11.51
CA GLU A 221 -53.11 -34.12 11.81
C GLU A 221 -52.71 -33.17 12.98
N PRO A 222 -53.35 -32.00 13.17
CA PRO A 222 -52.86 -30.96 14.08
C PRO A 222 -53.38 -31.10 15.53
N THR A 223 -52.86 -30.26 16.43
CA THR A 223 -53.51 -29.98 17.73
C THR A 223 -53.65 -28.48 17.93
N THR A 224 -54.88 -27.98 17.78
CA THR A 224 -55.27 -26.59 18.08
C THR A 224 -55.90 -26.50 19.46
N THR A 225 -55.49 -25.51 20.27
CA THR A 225 -56.32 -24.95 21.35
C THR A 225 -55.99 -23.46 21.52
N ALA A 226 -56.96 -22.60 21.19
CA ALA A 226 -57.03 -21.21 21.66
C ALA A 226 -57.82 -21.18 23.01
N ASP A 227 -58.06 -20.08 23.71
CA ASP A 227 -58.11 -18.65 23.37
C ASP A 227 -58.07 -17.80 24.66
N ALA A 228 -58.08 -16.46 24.53
CA ALA A 228 -58.69 -15.50 25.47
C ALA A 228 -57.99 -15.25 26.85
N THR A 229 -57.99 -14.03 27.43
CA THR A 229 -58.40 -12.69 26.94
C THR A 229 -57.75 -11.58 27.76
N VAL A 230 -57.44 -10.45 27.10
CA VAL A 230 -57.65 -9.05 27.52
C VAL A 230 -57.58 -8.69 29.03
N SER A 231 -56.65 -7.80 29.40
CA SER A 231 -57.00 -6.49 30.00
C SER A 231 -55.82 -5.51 30.01
N THR A 232 -56.10 -4.26 29.65
CA THR A 232 -55.24 -3.09 29.85
C THR A 232 -55.33 -2.58 31.29
N THR A 233 -54.26 -1.98 31.82
CA THR A 233 -54.41 -1.00 32.90
C THR A 233 -53.41 0.13 32.69
N ASP A 234 -53.93 1.35 32.67
CA ASP A 234 -53.16 2.59 32.59
C ASP A 234 -52.67 2.99 33.99
N GLN A 235 -51.52 3.66 34.09
CA GLN A 235 -51.18 4.46 35.27
C GLN A 235 -50.07 5.48 34.98
N THR A 236 -50.49 6.69 34.70
CA THR A 236 -49.75 7.92 34.96
C THR A 236 -49.33 8.03 36.43
N GLU A 237 -48.14 8.56 36.70
CA GLU A 237 -47.87 9.32 37.92
C GLU A 237 -47.35 10.72 37.55
N GLU A 238 -47.73 11.73 38.34
CA GLU A 238 -47.57 13.15 38.03
C GLU A 238 -46.26 13.77 38.55
N THR A 239 -46.05 15.03 38.15
CA THR A 239 -45.22 16.08 38.80
C THR A 239 -43.69 16.01 38.60
N SER A 240 -42.97 17.13 38.43
CA SER A 240 -43.36 18.55 38.54
C SER A 240 -42.85 19.42 37.38
N THR A 241 -43.65 20.41 36.97
CA THR A 241 -43.22 21.50 36.08
C THR A 241 -42.46 22.58 36.85
N SER A 242 -41.49 23.24 36.22
CA SER A 242 -40.99 24.56 36.63
C SER A 242 -40.57 25.39 35.42
N THR A 243 -41.54 26.08 34.83
CA THR A 243 -41.31 27.04 33.74
C THR A 243 -40.57 28.28 34.24
N SER A 244 -39.69 28.85 33.42
CA SER A 244 -39.25 30.24 33.58
C SER A 244 -39.08 30.86 32.18
N THR A 245 -39.95 31.80 31.86
CA THR A 245 -40.00 32.46 30.55
C THR A 245 -39.19 33.77 30.61
N SER A 246 -38.21 33.92 29.72
CA SER A 246 -37.49 35.20 29.56
C SER A 246 -37.26 35.50 28.08
N THR A 247 -38.19 36.24 27.48
CA THR A 247 -38.07 36.74 26.11
C THR A 247 -37.11 37.93 26.05
N THR A 248 -35.98 37.77 25.36
CA THR A 248 -35.19 38.90 24.83
C THR A 248 -34.73 38.55 23.42
N SER A 249 -35.23 39.29 22.43
CA SER A 249 -34.80 39.20 21.03
C SER A 249 -33.61 40.13 20.78
N THR A 250 -32.45 39.57 20.46
CA THR A 250 -31.30 40.32 19.92
C THR A 250 -30.72 39.56 18.72
N SER A 251 -30.62 40.24 17.58
CA SER A 251 -30.11 39.67 16.33
C SER A 251 -28.57 39.63 16.32
N ALA A 252 -27.96 38.49 15.99
CA ALA A 252 -26.58 38.43 15.48
C ALA A 252 -26.30 37.13 14.73
N ALA A 253 -25.48 37.25 13.67
CA ALA A 253 -24.65 36.23 13.02
C ALA A 253 -25.12 34.76 12.97
N THR A 254 -25.41 34.30 11.75
CA THR A 254 -24.99 32.96 11.31
C THR A 254 -23.47 32.86 11.46
N SER A 255 -22.99 32.14 12.46
CA SER A 255 -21.58 31.79 12.59
C SER A 255 -21.32 30.44 11.91
N THR A 256 -20.80 30.47 10.68
CA THR A 256 -20.20 29.27 10.06
C THR A 256 -18.98 28.89 10.90
N ALA A 257 -19.14 27.88 11.75
CA ALA A 257 -18.10 27.43 12.66
C ALA A 257 -17.19 26.41 11.96
N THR A 258 -16.44 26.86 10.95
CA THR A 258 -15.15 26.22 10.64
C THR A 258 -14.28 26.34 11.88
N SER A 259 -13.97 25.21 12.51
CA SER A 259 -12.96 25.12 13.56
C SER A 259 -11.61 25.53 12.98
N ASP A 260 -11.06 26.64 13.46
CA ASP A 260 -9.81 27.21 12.96
C ASP A 260 -8.64 26.27 13.28
N LEU A 261 -8.21 25.50 12.27
CA LEU A 261 -7.22 24.43 12.43
C LEU A 261 -5.83 25.03 12.70
N GLN A 262 -5.30 24.81 13.90
CA GLN A 262 -4.00 25.35 14.30
C GLN A 262 -2.86 24.69 13.50
N VAL A 263 -2.38 25.42 12.48
CA VAL A 263 -1.14 25.09 11.76
C VAL A 263 0.06 25.20 12.71
N ILE A 264 0.98 24.24 12.64
CA ILE A 264 2.19 24.21 13.46
C ILE A 264 3.25 25.12 12.80
N GLU A 265 3.67 26.19 13.49
CA GLU A 265 4.69 27.12 12.98
C GLU A 265 6.03 26.39 12.77
N GLY A 266 6.53 26.40 11.53
CA GLY A 266 7.73 25.65 11.14
C GLY A 266 7.52 24.14 10.95
N GLY A 267 6.27 23.65 11.03
CA GLY A 267 5.91 22.28 10.70
C GLY A 267 6.02 21.97 9.20
N PHE A 268 5.92 20.68 8.85
CA PHE A 268 6.03 20.23 7.46
C PHE A 268 4.89 20.79 6.60
N SER A 269 5.22 21.29 5.41
CA SER A 269 4.24 21.81 4.45
C SER A 269 4.77 21.69 3.01
N GLY A 270 3.88 21.74 2.03
CA GLY A 270 4.25 21.70 0.62
C GLY A 270 3.13 21.26 -0.32
N SER A 271 3.51 20.75 -1.48
CA SER A 271 2.61 20.07 -2.43
C SER A 271 2.89 18.57 -2.43
N GLY A 272 1.84 17.78 -2.64
CA GLY A 272 1.90 16.32 -2.64
C GLY A 272 0.83 15.67 -3.51
N VAL A 273 0.88 14.34 -3.57
CA VAL A 273 -0.08 13.48 -4.27
C VAL A 273 -0.85 12.61 -3.27
N THR A 274 -2.00 12.08 -3.68
CA THR A 274 -2.74 11.11 -2.87
C THR A 274 -3.00 9.82 -3.63
N THR A 275 -3.15 8.73 -2.89
CA THR A 275 -3.80 7.49 -3.34
C THR A 275 -4.86 7.08 -2.31
N ARG A 276 -5.43 5.88 -2.45
CA ARG A 276 -6.41 5.31 -1.53
C ARG A 276 -6.11 3.83 -1.30
N TYR A 277 -6.22 3.38 -0.05
CA TYR A 277 -6.03 1.98 0.33
C TYR A 277 -6.91 1.59 1.51
N TRP A 278 -7.12 0.28 1.68
CA TRP A 278 -7.54 -0.33 2.95
C TRP A 278 -7.15 -1.81 2.89
N ASP A 279 -6.00 -2.17 3.47
CA ASP A 279 -5.45 -3.53 3.49
C ASP A 279 -5.81 -4.31 4.76
N CYS A 280 -6.46 -3.64 5.73
CA CYS A 280 -6.73 -4.11 7.08
C CYS A 280 -5.47 -4.43 7.92
N CYS A 281 -4.27 -4.09 7.45
CA CYS A 281 -3.04 -4.34 8.20
C CYS A 281 -2.95 -3.45 9.44
N LEU A 282 -2.19 -3.90 10.44
CA LEU A 282 -1.92 -3.09 11.62
C LEU A 282 -1.07 -1.88 11.20
N PRO A 283 -1.52 -0.63 11.43
CA PRO A 283 -0.77 0.56 11.01
C PRO A 283 0.59 0.65 11.71
N SER A 284 1.64 1.12 11.02
CA SER A 284 3.01 1.08 11.57
C SER A 284 3.20 1.86 12.88
N TYR A 285 2.36 2.86 13.15
CA TYR A 285 2.40 3.66 14.38
C TYR A 285 1.54 3.09 15.52
N SER A 286 1.05 1.86 15.38
CA SER A 286 0.55 1.05 16.49
C SER A 286 1.67 0.44 17.35
N TRP A 287 2.86 0.24 16.78
CA TRP A 287 4.03 -0.26 17.50
C TRP A 287 4.71 0.86 18.31
N ASN A 288 5.14 0.53 19.53
CA ASN A 288 5.82 1.50 20.40
C ASN A 288 7.25 1.81 19.94
N GLY A 289 7.82 2.92 20.42
CA GLY A 289 9.18 3.36 20.08
C GLY A 289 9.32 4.06 18.72
N LYS A 290 8.22 4.31 18.01
CA LYS A 290 8.20 5.00 16.70
C LYS A 290 8.51 6.51 16.77
N SER A 291 8.28 7.15 17.92
CA SER A 291 8.68 8.54 18.18
C SER A 291 8.89 8.79 19.67
N SER A 292 9.92 9.57 20.02
CA SER A 292 10.17 10.07 21.37
C SER A 292 9.08 11.04 21.90
N LYS A 293 8.15 11.44 21.02
CA LYS A 293 7.08 12.40 21.30
C LYS A 293 5.75 11.74 21.62
N ILE A 294 5.60 10.47 21.30
CA ILE A 294 4.44 9.66 21.66
C ILE A 294 4.74 9.01 23.03
N PRO A 295 3.90 9.20 24.07
CA PRO A 295 4.10 8.51 25.34
C PRO A 295 3.97 6.99 25.23
N ASP A 296 4.73 6.23 26.03
CA ASP A 296 4.67 4.76 26.05
C ASP A 296 3.22 4.25 26.16
N GLY A 297 2.80 3.44 25.18
CA GLY A 297 1.47 2.86 25.11
C GLY A 297 0.34 3.80 24.68
N GLN A 298 0.64 5.03 24.23
CA GLN A 298 -0.30 5.91 23.53
C GLN A 298 -0.07 5.86 22.01
N THR A 299 0.16 4.65 21.47
CA THR A 299 0.30 4.38 20.04
C THR A 299 -1.07 4.33 19.35
N VAL A 300 -1.08 4.19 18.01
CA VAL A 300 -2.34 3.98 17.26
C VAL A 300 -2.99 2.67 17.72
N LYS A 301 -4.27 2.71 18.13
CA LYS A 301 -5.03 1.54 18.56
C LYS A 301 -4.95 0.42 17.52
N ALA A 302 -4.65 -0.77 18.00
CA ALA A 302 -4.76 -2.04 17.29
C ALA A 302 -6.11 -2.69 17.61
N CYS A 303 -6.76 -3.32 16.63
CA CYS A 303 -7.99 -4.09 16.87
C CYS A 303 -7.83 -5.57 16.54
N ASP A 304 -8.62 -6.40 17.21
CA ASP A 304 -8.87 -7.80 16.81
C ASP A 304 -9.87 -7.87 15.64
N ALA A 305 -10.06 -9.07 15.08
CA ALA A 305 -10.96 -9.31 13.94
C ALA A 305 -12.46 -9.17 14.25
N SER A 306 -12.83 -8.68 15.43
CA SER A 306 -14.18 -8.27 15.79
C SER A 306 -14.27 -6.76 16.09
N GLY A 307 -13.21 -6.01 15.79
CA GLY A 307 -13.12 -4.57 16.04
C GLY A 307 -12.87 -4.21 17.51
N ASN A 308 -12.52 -5.16 18.39
CA ASN A 308 -12.20 -4.83 19.78
C ASN A 308 -10.77 -4.30 19.87
N VAL A 309 -10.60 -3.14 20.50
CA VAL A 309 -9.28 -2.56 20.76
C VAL A 309 -8.48 -3.45 21.72
N PHE A 310 -7.27 -3.84 21.32
CA PHE A 310 -6.39 -4.64 22.18
C PHE A 310 -5.89 -3.84 23.41
N SER A 311 -5.71 -4.54 24.54
CA SER A 311 -4.96 -4.02 25.68
C SER A 311 -3.46 -4.28 25.51
N GLY A 312 -2.67 -3.23 25.26
CA GLY A 312 -1.22 -3.30 25.07
C GLY A 312 -0.73 -2.43 23.90
N TYR A 313 0.47 -2.71 23.40
CA TYR A 313 1.10 -1.98 22.29
C TYR A 313 2.18 -2.81 21.54
N ASP A 314 2.18 -4.13 21.73
CA ASP A 314 3.14 -5.06 21.14
C ASP A 314 2.37 -6.24 20.52
N PHE A 315 2.03 -6.08 19.23
CA PHE A 315 1.10 -6.95 18.52
C PHE A 315 1.66 -7.32 17.14
N GLN A 316 1.53 -8.58 16.73
CA GLN A 316 1.88 -8.99 15.38
C GLN A 316 0.72 -8.66 14.42
N SER A 317 1.01 -7.98 13.32
CA SER A 317 0.00 -7.71 12.29
C SER A 317 -0.44 -8.99 11.58
N ALA A 318 -1.73 -9.13 11.29
CA ALA A 318 -2.27 -10.28 10.55
C ALA A 318 -1.67 -10.46 9.15
N CYS A 319 -1.27 -9.35 8.51
CA CYS A 319 -0.58 -9.35 7.22
C CYS A 319 0.79 -10.05 7.26
N ILE A 320 1.43 -10.13 8.44
CA ILE A 320 2.67 -10.88 8.70
C ILE A 320 2.48 -11.99 9.75
N GLY A 321 1.30 -12.64 9.74
CA GLY A 321 1.04 -13.88 10.47
C GLY A 321 0.56 -13.74 11.92
N GLY A 322 0.22 -12.52 12.35
CA GLY A 322 -0.41 -12.27 13.64
C GLY A 322 -1.94 -12.24 13.60
N ASN A 323 -2.53 -11.45 14.49
CA ASN A 323 -3.98 -11.34 14.68
C ASN A 323 -4.46 -9.91 14.97
N ALA A 324 -3.64 -8.90 14.66
CA ALA A 324 -3.96 -7.48 14.85
C ALA A 324 -4.10 -6.73 13.52
N TYR A 325 -5.07 -5.82 13.51
CA TYR A 325 -5.64 -5.14 12.35
C TYR A 325 -5.80 -3.64 12.62
N MET A 326 -6.06 -2.87 11.56
CA MET A 326 -6.52 -1.48 11.67
C MET A 326 -7.93 -1.43 12.26
N CYS A 327 -8.18 -0.54 13.23
CA CYS A 327 -9.50 -0.47 13.86
C CYS A 327 -10.57 0.10 12.93
N ASN A 328 -11.79 -0.46 12.99
CA ASN A 328 -12.97 0.02 12.26
C ASN A 328 -13.28 1.51 12.53
N ASP A 329 -12.93 2.06 13.69
CA ASP A 329 -13.13 3.49 13.98
C ASP A 329 -12.13 4.41 13.27
N GLN A 330 -11.10 3.88 12.61
CA GLN A 330 -10.07 4.61 11.86
C GLN A 330 -10.43 4.81 10.37
N GLN A 331 -11.72 4.86 10.06
CA GLN A 331 -12.29 5.28 8.77
C GLN A 331 -12.35 6.82 8.61
N PRO A 332 -12.48 7.34 7.38
CA PRO A 332 -12.74 8.76 7.12
C PRO A 332 -14.20 9.16 7.42
N TRP A 333 -14.45 10.45 7.66
CA TRP A 333 -15.81 10.98 7.81
C TRP A 333 -15.89 12.48 7.50
N ALA A 334 -17.06 12.94 7.04
CA ALA A 334 -17.31 14.35 6.78
C ALA A 334 -17.61 15.13 8.08
N ILE A 335 -17.15 16.38 8.13
CA ILE A 335 -17.48 17.37 9.17
C ILE A 335 -18.45 18.42 8.60
N THR A 336 -18.20 18.86 7.36
CA THR A 336 -19.07 19.68 6.52
C THR A 336 -18.96 19.23 5.06
N ASP A 337 -19.69 19.84 4.13
CA ASP A 337 -19.57 19.56 2.69
C ASP A 337 -18.16 19.86 2.11
N ASP A 338 -17.39 20.71 2.80
CA ASP A 338 -16.05 21.19 2.41
C ASP A 338 -14.90 20.67 3.32
N LEU A 339 -15.21 20.17 4.53
CA LEU A 339 -14.22 19.67 5.50
C LEU A 339 -14.52 18.22 5.91
N ALA A 340 -13.49 17.36 5.87
CA ALA A 340 -13.53 16.00 6.38
C ALA A 340 -12.32 15.67 7.25
N TYR A 341 -12.43 14.64 8.09
CA TYR A 341 -11.35 14.07 8.89
C TYR A 341 -11.10 12.60 8.48
N GLY A 342 -9.90 12.08 8.74
CA GLY A 342 -9.54 10.69 8.45
C GLY A 342 -8.11 10.33 8.81
N PHE A 343 -7.59 9.32 8.12
CA PHE A 343 -6.29 8.70 8.40
C PHE A 343 -5.54 8.38 7.10
N ALA A 344 -4.21 8.28 7.18
CA ALA A 344 -3.38 7.96 6.03
C ALA A 344 -2.11 7.19 6.40
N ALA A 345 -1.57 6.44 5.43
CA ALA A 345 -0.14 6.20 5.35
C ALA A 345 0.52 7.41 4.67
N ALA A 346 1.73 7.81 5.08
CA ALA A 346 2.38 8.96 4.44
C ALA A 346 3.90 8.84 4.29
N SER A 347 4.41 9.54 3.28
CA SER A 347 5.82 9.80 3.01
C SER A 347 6.01 11.30 2.77
N VAL A 348 6.66 12.00 3.68
CA VAL A 348 6.83 13.47 3.62
C VAL A 348 8.31 13.82 3.56
N SER A 349 8.68 14.69 2.62
CA SER A 349 10.08 15.02 2.33
C SER A 349 10.80 15.60 3.55
N GLY A 350 11.83 14.92 4.03
CA GLY A 350 12.61 15.33 5.21
C GLY A 350 11.97 14.98 6.56
N ALA A 351 10.82 14.30 6.56
CA ALA A 351 10.27 13.65 7.75
C ALA A 351 10.75 12.19 7.84
N GLY A 352 10.70 11.64 9.06
CA GLY A 352 10.81 10.20 9.31
C GLY A 352 9.87 9.81 10.46
N ASP A 353 9.81 8.53 10.84
CA ASP A 353 8.88 8.04 11.87
C ASP A 353 8.87 8.91 13.15
N GLU A 354 10.03 9.33 13.64
CA GLU A 354 10.16 10.21 14.83
C GLU A 354 9.33 11.51 14.74
N THR A 355 9.23 12.10 13.55
CA THR A 355 8.52 13.37 13.32
C THR A 355 7.14 13.18 12.68
N LEU A 356 6.92 12.06 11.99
CA LEU A 356 5.71 11.78 11.23
C LEU A 356 4.66 10.98 12.04
N ALA A 357 5.11 10.10 12.94
CA ALA A 357 4.22 9.22 13.70
C ALA A 357 3.17 10.02 14.48
N CYS A 358 1.90 9.73 14.22
CA CYS A 358 0.73 10.37 14.82
C CYS A 358 0.65 11.90 14.69
N SER A 359 1.40 12.49 13.74
CA SER A 359 1.23 13.88 13.32
C SER A 359 -0.02 14.03 12.45
N CYS A 360 -0.62 15.22 12.44
CA CYS A 360 -1.75 15.52 11.56
C CYS A 360 -1.39 16.52 10.46
N PHE A 361 -2.04 16.36 9.32
CA PHE A 361 -1.91 17.20 8.14
C PHE A 361 -3.28 17.60 7.64
N LYS A 362 -3.48 18.89 7.44
CA LYS A 362 -4.59 19.42 6.64
C LYS A 362 -4.18 19.34 5.17
N LEU A 363 -4.92 18.56 4.39
CA LEU A 363 -4.75 18.39 2.96
C LEU A 363 -5.82 19.20 2.22
N THR A 364 -5.43 20.28 1.56
CA THR A 364 -6.34 21.06 0.69
C THR A 364 -6.21 20.53 -0.74
N PHE A 365 -7.29 20.05 -1.35
CA PHE A 365 -7.24 19.45 -2.69
C PHE A 365 -7.09 20.52 -3.78
N THR A 366 -6.20 20.26 -4.74
CA THR A 366 -5.80 21.22 -5.80
C THR A 366 -6.23 20.81 -7.21
N THR A 367 -6.86 19.63 -7.34
CA THR A 367 -7.28 19.01 -8.62
C THR A 367 -8.55 18.17 -8.40
N SER A 368 -9.10 17.57 -9.48
CA SER A 368 -10.38 16.83 -9.51
C SER A 368 -11.61 17.71 -9.20
N SER A 369 -12.77 17.11 -8.92
CA SER A 369 -14.01 17.84 -8.61
C SER A 369 -14.00 18.44 -7.20
N ILE A 370 -13.38 17.78 -6.23
CA ILE A 370 -13.24 18.25 -4.83
C ILE A 370 -12.20 19.36 -4.63
N LEU A 371 -11.82 20.09 -5.69
CA LEU A 371 -10.84 21.18 -5.62
C LEU A 371 -11.30 22.24 -4.62
N GLY A 372 -10.44 22.52 -3.63
CA GLY A 372 -10.70 23.46 -2.55
C GLY A 372 -11.25 22.84 -1.26
N LYS A 373 -11.75 21.59 -1.28
CA LYS A 373 -12.10 20.89 -0.04
C LYS A 373 -10.85 20.58 0.78
N GLU A 374 -11.05 20.40 2.09
CA GLU A 374 -9.98 20.09 3.04
C GLU A 374 -10.24 18.75 3.76
N LEU A 375 -9.22 17.88 3.78
CA LEU A 375 -9.23 16.63 4.53
C LEU A 375 -8.10 16.67 5.56
N VAL A 376 -8.42 16.63 6.86
CA VAL A 376 -7.40 16.48 7.90
C VAL A 376 -7.15 15.00 8.16
N VAL A 377 -5.94 14.53 7.89
CA VAL A 377 -5.52 13.16 8.20
C VAL A 377 -4.56 13.14 9.38
N GLN A 378 -4.70 12.16 10.27
CA GLN A 378 -3.57 11.72 11.09
C GLN A 378 -2.78 10.64 10.34
N VAL A 379 -1.45 10.74 10.35
CA VAL A 379 -0.61 9.67 9.81
C VAL A 379 -0.55 8.53 10.82
N THR A 380 -1.08 7.37 10.44
CA THR A 380 -1.09 6.14 11.26
C THR A 380 -0.12 5.07 10.75
N ASN A 381 0.34 5.19 9.50
CA ASN A 381 1.23 4.23 8.86
C ASN A 381 2.38 4.91 8.08
N THR A 382 3.51 4.23 7.95
CA THR A 382 4.69 4.72 7.21
C THR A 382 4.54 4.34 5.74
N GLY A 383 4.43 5.32 4.85
CA GLY A 383 4.41 5.11 3.39
C GLY A 383 5.81 4.87 2.80
N GLY A 384 6.58 3.93 3.35
CA GLY A 384 8.03 3.79 3.06
C GLY A 384 8.37 3.40 1.61
N ASP A 385 7.40 2.94 0.84
CA ASP A 385 7.46 2.60 -0.58
C ASP A 385 6.84 3.68 -1.50
N LEU A 386 6.17 4.68 -0.92
CA LEU A 386 5.47 5.75 -1.63
C LEU A 386 6.41 6.84 -2.16
N GLY A 387 5.89 7.67 -3.07
CA GLY A 387 6.60 8.85 -3.57
C GLY A 387 6.88 9.90 -2.50
N ALA A 388 7.78 10.84 -2.79
CA ALA A 388 8.02 11.98 -1.92
C ALA A 388 6.76 12.89 -1.87
N ASN A 389 6.31 13.24 -0.65
CA ASN A 389 5.06 13.96 -0.39
C ASN A 389 3.81 13.22 -0.90
N HIS A 390 3.65 11.98 -0.47
CA HIS A 390 2.53 11.10 -0.84
C HIS A 390 1.73 10.74 0.41
N PHE A 391 0.41 10.94 0.36
CA PHE A 391 -0.54 10.51 1.39
C PHE A 391 -1.47 9.44 0.83
N ASP A 392 -1.34 8.20 1.27
CA ASP A 392 -2.24 7.10 0.88
C ASP A 392 -3.41 7.07 1.87
N LEU A 393 -4.60 7.43 1.39
CA LEU A 393 -5.77 7.71 2.23
C LEU A 393 -6.46 6.40 2.63
N ALA A 394 -6.65 6.19 3.93
CA ALA A 394 -7.20 4.95 4.47
C ALA A 394 -8.72 4.87 4.29
N PHE A 395 -9.17 4.50 3.09
CA PHE A 395 -10.58 4.44 2.68
C PHE A 395 -10.99 2.98 2.42
N PRO A 396 -11.94 2.40 3.18
CA PRO A 396 -12.47 1.07 2.90
C PRO A 396 -12.91 0.89 1.45
N GLY A 397 -12.60 -0.27 0.88
CA GLY A 397 -12.80 -0.50 -0.55
C GLY A 397 -11.90 0.39 -1.44
N GLY A 398 -10.82 0.98 -0.92
CA GLY A 398 -9.78 1.68 -1.70
C GLY A 398 -8.80 0.73 -2.42
N GLY A 399 -8.76 -0.54 -2.00
CA GLY A 399 -7.85 -1.58 -2.52
C GLY A 399 -6.82 -2.00 -1.48
N PHE A 400 -6.39 -3.26 -1.52
CA PHE A 400 -5.43 -3.85 -0.58
C PHE A 400 -3.97 -3.45 -0.86
N GLY A 401 -3.67 -2.93 -2.05
CA GLY A 401 -2.31 -2.68 -2.49
C GLY A 401 -1.46 -3.95 -2.45
N TYR A 402 -0.32 -3.88 -1.76
CA TYR A 402 0.63 -5.00 -1.66
C TYR A 402 0.19 -6.11 -0.69
N PHE A 403 -0.58 -5.80 0.37
CA PHE A 403 -0.89 -6.74 1.44
C PHE A 403 -2.30 -7.35 1.27
N THR A 404 -2.45 -8.23 0.29
CA THR A 404 -3.74 -8.88 -0.04
C THR A 404 -4.36 -9.71 1.09
N GLU A 405 -3.56 -10.10 2.08
CA GLU A 405 -3.92 -11.10 3.08
C GLU A 405 -4.55 -10.55 4.36
N GLY A 406 -4.63 -9.23 4.56
CA GLY A 406 -5.16 -8.64 5.79
C GLY A 406 -6.67 -8.82 5.89
N CYS A 407 -7.43 -8.12 5.05
CA CYS A 407 -8.89 -8.16 5.10
C CYS A 407 -9.52 -9.56 4.93
N PRO A 408 -8.99 -10.47 4.08
CA PRO A 408 -9.48 -11.85 4.00
C PRO A 408 -9.24 -12.70 5.25
N LYS A 409 -8.26 -12.34 6.11
CA LYS A 409 -8.07 -12.98 7.44
C LYS A 409 -8.96 -12.36 8.51
N GLU A 410 -9.24 -11.06 8.41
CA GLU A 410 -10.09 -10.36 9.37
C GLU A 410 -11.57 -10.77 9.21
N PHE A 411 -12.11 -10.54 8.01
CA PHE A 411 -13.54 -10.66 7.73
C PHE A 411 -13.89 -11.95 6.95
N GLY A 412 -12.89 -12.66 6.44
CA GLY A 412 -13.09 -13.83 5.56
C GLY A 412 -13.19 -13.48 4.08
N THR A 413 -13.18 -14.52 3.24
CA THR A 413 -13.11 -14.43 1.77
C THR A 413 -14.45 -14.18 1.06
N GLY A 414 -15.54 -13.94 1.81
CA GLY A 414 -16.89 -13.77 1.25
C GLY A 414 -17.19 -12.38 0.66
N TYR A 415 -16.31 -11.39 0.86
CA TYR A 415 -16.55 -9.99 0.54
C TYR A 415 -15.92 -9.55 -0.78
N SER A 416 -16.58 -8.63 -1.48
CA SER A 416 -16.28 -8.15 -2.84
C SER A 416 -15.57 -6.79 -2.84
N TRP A 417 -14.32 -6.76 -2.37
CA TRP A 417 -13.50 -5.56 -2.18
C TRP A 417 -13.08 -4.81 -3.47
N GLY A 418 -13.45 -5.31 -4.64
CA GLY A 418 -13.08 -4.74 -5.94
C GLY A 418 -11.67 -5.12 -6.39
N GLN A 419 -10.95 -4.18 -7.02
CA GLN A 419 -9.60 -4.38 -7.55
C GLN A 419 -8.53 -4.26 -6.45
N THR A 420 -7.45 -5.03 -6.56
CA THR A 420 -6.32 -4.98 -5.60
C THR A 420 -5.76 -3.57 -5.41
N TYR A 421 -5.71 -2.78 -6.49
CA TYR A 421 -5.37 -1.35 -6.47
C TYR A 421 -6.57 -0.54 -6.94
N GLY A 422 -6.99 0.48 -6.19
CA GLY A 422 -8.16 1.31 -6.49
C GLY A 422 -9.51 0.73 -6.02
N GLY A 423 -9.56 -0.56 -5.66
CA GLY A 423 -10.67 -1.17 -4.92
C GLY A 423 -11.99 -1.19 -5.67
N VAL A 424 -13.08 -0.87 -4.97
CA VAL A 424 -14.42 -0.78 -5.58
C VAL A 424 -14.52 0.39 -6.57
N SER A 425 -15.46 0.30 -7.49
CA SER A 425 -15.63 1.20 -8.63
C SER A 425 -16.91 2.04 -8.59
N SER A 426 -17.86 1.70 -7.71
CA SER A 426 -19.14 2.39 -7.53
C SER A 426 -19.64 2.27 -6.09
N VAL A 427 -20.45 3.22 -5.62
CA VAL A 427 -21.08 3.18 -4.28
C VAL A 427 -21.92 1.91 -4.06
N ASP A 428 -22.59 1.41 -5.10
CA ASP A 428 -23.35 0.14 -5.08
C ASP A 428 -22.50 -1.12 -4.75
N GLN A 429 -21.16 -1.00 -4.70
CA GLN A 429 -20.25 -2.07 -4.30
C GLN A 429 -19.81 -1.96 -2.82
N CYS A 430 -20.14 -0.86 -2.12
CA CYS A 430 -19.85 -0.73 -0.70
C CYS A 430 -20.64 -1.76 0.14
N SER A 431 -21.91 -2.04 -0.19
CA SER A 431 -22.67 -3.17 0.39
C SER A 431 -22.16 -4.57 -0.05
N GLY A 432 -20.97 -4.64 -0.65
CA GLY A 432 -20.22 -5.85 -0.93
C GLY A 432 -19.01 -6.05 0.01
N ILE A 433 -18.67 -5.07 0.85
CA ILE A 433 -17.64 -5.17 1.90
C ILE A 433 -18.32 -5.34 3.29
N PRO A 434 -17.59 -5.48 4.42
CA PRO A 434 -18.21 -5.64 5.73
C PRO A 434 -19.03 -4.41 6.17
N GLU A 435 -20.22 -4.64 6.74
CA GLU A 435 -21.16 -3.61 7.22
C GLU A 435 -20.50 -2.51 8.07
N VAL A 436 -19.58 -2.89 8.95
CA VAL A 436 -18.83 -1.98 9.84
C VAL A 436 -17.86 -1.04 9.10
N LEU A 437 -17.66 -1.23 7.80
CA LEU A 437 -16.79 -0.45 6.91
C LEU A 437 -17.55 0.25 5.77
N GLU A 438 -18.88 0.08 5.68
CA GLU A 438 -19.67 0.66 4.58
C GLU A 438 -19.66 2.19 4.62
N GLU A 439 -19.73 2.83 5.80
CA GLU A 439 -19.72 4.30 5.93
C GLU A 439 -18.45 4.96 5.35
N GLY A 440 -17.26 4.37 5.58
CA GLY A 440 -15.99 4.85 5.04
C GLY A 440 -15.81 4.57 3.55
N CYS A 441 -16.47 3.52 3.03
CA CYS A 441 -16.57 3.27 1.60
C CYS A 441 -17.51 4.28 0.91
N ASP A 442 -18.69 4.52 1.49
CA ASP A 442 -19.65 5.52 1.03
C ASP A 442 -19.07 6.93 1.06
N PHE A 443 -18.28 7.28 2.08
CA PHE A 443 -17.55 8.55 2.15
C PHE A 443 -16.71 8.82 0.87
N ARG A 444 -16.03 7.79 0.35
CA ARG A 444 -15.21 7.89 -0.86
C ARG A 444 -16.03 8.32 -2.08
N PHE A 445 -17.26 7.83 -2.23
CA PHE A 445 -18.13 8.16 -3.37
C PHE A 445 -18.95 9.43 -3.15
N ASN A 446 -19.32 9.73 -1.90
CA ASN A 446 -20.22 10.82 -1.57
C ASN A 446 -19.48 12.15 -1.30
N TRP A 447 -18.65 12.23 -0.25
CA TRP A 447 -17.95 13.48 0.10
C TRP A 447 -16.72 13.72 -0.76
N PHE A 448 -15.96 12.65 -1.01
CA PHE A 448 -14.74 12.66 -1.81
C PHE A 448 -15.02 12.48 -3.32
N GLU A 449 -16.29 12.33 -3.71
CA GLU A 449 -16.80 12.33 -5.10
C GLU A 449 -16.11 11.30 -6.03
N ASN A 450 -15.53 10.25 -5.45
CA ASN A 450 -14.66 9.27 -6.10
C ASN A 450 -13.50 9.90 -6.91
N ALA A 451 -12.91 10.97 -6.40
CA ALA A 451 -11.75 11.63 -6.99
C ALA A 451 -10.56 10.67 -7.15
N ASP A 452 -10.10 10.46 -8.38
CA ASP A 452 -8.97 9.55 -8.63
C ASP A 452 -7.63 10.24 -8.37
N ASN A 453 -7.02 9.91 -7.23
CA ASN A 453 -5.66 10.31 -6.83
C ASN A 453 -5.38 11.83 -6.91
N PRO A 454 -6.22 12.71 -6.32
CA PRO A 454 -6.06 14.15 -6.43
C PRO A 454 -4.78 14.67 -5.77
N ASN A 455 -4.14 15.64 -6.43
CA ASN A 455 -3.02 16.42 -5.87
C ASN A 455 -3.49 17.33 -4.73
N VAL A 456 -2.63 17.54 -3.74
CA VAL A 456 -2.89 18.34 -2.54
C VAL A 456 -1.81 19.39 -2.29
N SER A 457 -2.18 20.50 -1.64
CA SER A 457 -1.27 21.24 -0.78
C SER A 457 -1.50 20.80 0.66
N PHE A 458 -0.43 20.58 1.41
CA PHE A 458 -0.51 20.10 2.80
C PHE A 458 0.18 21.06 3.78
N GLU A 459 -0.40 21.16 4.97
CA GLU A 459 0.12 21.90 6.11
C GLU A 459 0.01 21.02 7.37
N GLN A 460 1.10 20.88 8.13
CA GLN A 460 1.06 20.17 9.41
C GLN A 460 0.24 20.96 10.44
N VAL A 461 -0.69 20.30 11.11
CA VAL A 461 -1.62 20.88 12.08
C VAL A 461 -1.59 20.13 13.40
N VAL A 462 -2.02 20.78 14.47
CA VAL A 462 -2.43 20.12 15.70
C VAL A 462 -3.58 19.15 15.37
N CYS A 463 -3.48 17.91 15.82
CA CYS A 463 -4.49 16.89 15.60
C CYS A 463 -5.82 17.28 16.28
N PRO A 464 -6.94 17.32 15.55
CA PRO A 464 -8.26 17.46 16.15
C PRO A 464 -8.54 16.34 17.17
N ALA A 465 -9.21 16.68 18.27
CA ALA A 465 -9.47 15.76 19.37
C ALA A 465 -10.32 14.56 18.93
N GLU A 466 -11.14 14.73 17.90
CA GLU A 466 -11.97 13.70 17.28
C GLU A 466 -11.14 12.62 16.58
N ILE A 467 -10.02 13.01 15.95
CA ILE A 467 -9.08 12.08 15.31
C ILE A 467 -8.28 11.32 16.36
N ILE A 468 -7.78 12.04 17.39
CA ILE A 468 -7.08 11.44 18.55
C ILE A 468 -8.00 10.46 19.31
N ALA A 469 -9.29 10.77 19.48
CA ALA A 469 -10.23 9.90 20.18
C ALA A 469 -10.41 8.53 19.48
N LYS A 470 -10.35 8.51 18.14
CA LYS A 470 -10.38 7.31 17.31
C LYS A 470 -9.03 6.57 17.29
N SER A 471 -7.92 7.23 16.99
CA SER A 471 -6.62 6.54 16.94
C SER A 471 -6.04 6.19 18.31
N GLY A 472 -6.44 6.88 19.38
CA GLY A 472 -5.78 6.80 20.70
C GLY A 472 -4.39 7.43 20.76
N CYS A 473 -3.86 7.93 19.63
CA CYS A 473 -2.48 8.40 19.53
C CYS A 473 -2.39 9.93 19.45
N SER A 474 -1.52 10.51 20.27
CA SER A 474 -1.20 11.94 20.23
C SER A 474 0.29 12.16 20.51
N ARG A 475 0.83 13.27 20.02
CA ARG A 475 2.22 13.67 20.26
C ARG A 475 2.29 14.79 21.30
N THR A 476 3.35 14.80 22.08
CA THR A 476 3.64 15.82 23.11
C THR A 476 4.23 17.14 22.57
N ASP A 477 4.36 17.28 21.25
CA ASP A 477 4.88 18.43 20.54
C ASP A 477 3.87 19.12 19.60
N GLN A 478 2.56 18.95 19.89
CA GLN A 478 1.42 19.60 19.24
C GLN A 478 0.77 20.64 20.18
#